data_AF-A0A5M9WVY3-F1
#
_entry.id   AF-A0A5M9WVY3-F1
#
_cell.length_a   1.000
_cell.length_b   1.000
_cell.length_c   1.000
_cell.angle_alpha   90.00
_cell.angle_beta   90.00
_cell.angle_gamma   90.00
#
_symmetry.space_group_name_H-M   'P 1'
#
loop_
_entity.id
_entity.type
_entity.pdbx_description
1 polymer ?
#
loop_
_entity_poly.entity_id
_entity_poly.type
_entity_poly.pdbx_seq_one_letter_code
_entity_poly.pdbx_strand_id
1 'polypeptide(L)'
;MKPMYKVINSIALAGMIGTMSIASYPTPASAAKTKAEVSTTADTASTKSNKNTKASAAVVKKVEQTLKKLTKKAYKLDKGSYIDDYGWDFNILGTPFPSQLLVDLKGNIQSGHIQEEHITFYIENNKISYTQQNIDMNDVAEQDIQAAEEVFSKLDLPSGELDGAVLQHKGKKQIIELMYTNDKYGTWIGVDKATHKVVAVNARALADDYFNKGQEAVDEYHKKIKAITARQLQDSGVAQAELLFGIDLNGHMVEKKAFPSDRALFTKKGAPTVEGRFNSDGSFYSMHIVYK
;
A
#
# COMPACT_ATOMS: atom_id res chain seq x y z
N MET A 1 36.25 -4.35 -16.93
CA MET A 1 36.38 -5.18 -15.72
C MET A 1 35.00 -5.25 -15.09
N LYS A 2 34.38 -6.44 -15.02
CA LYS A 2 33.05 -6.61 -14.39
C LYS A 2 33.23 -6.70 -12.88
N PRO A 3 32.44 -6.02 -12.03
CA PRO A 3 32.51 -6.24 -10.60
C PRO A 3 31.93 -7.63 -10.30
N MET A 4 32.73 -8.46 -9.61
CA MET A 4 32.29 -9.72 -9.03
C MET A 4 31.42 -9.41 -7.81
N TYR A 5 30.15 -9.77 -7.85
CA TYR A 5 29.29 -9.77 -6.67
C TYR A 5 29.80 -10.84 -5.69
N LYS A 6 30.31 -10.40 -4.54
CA LYS A 6 30.59 -11.28 -3.41
C LYS A 6 29.25 -11.67 -2.78
N VAL A 7 28.84 -12.92 -3.01
CA VAL A 7 27.79 -13.59 -2.25
C VAL A 7 28.30 -13.76 -0.81
N ILE A 8 27.81 -12.94 0.11
CA ILE A 8 27.93 -13.19 1.54
C ILE A 8 26.64 -13.86 1.98
N ASN A 9 26.78 -15.14 2.29
CA ASN A 9 25.76 -15.97 2.89
C ASN A 9 25.62 -15.57 4.37
N SER A 10 24.65 -14.72 4.68
CA SER A 10 24.26 -14.39 6.05
C SER A 10 22.76 -14.50 6.20
N ILE A 11 22.33 -15.71 6.58
CA ILE A 11 21.04 -15.98 7.22
C ILE A 11 21.01 -15.17 8.52
N ALA A 12 20.44 -13.97 8.43
CA ALA A 12 20.08 -13.16 9.59
C ALA A 12 18.94 -12.23 9.16
N LEU A 13 17.75 -12.80 8.97
CA LEU A 13 16.42 -12.23 9.24
C LEU A 13 16.30 -10.69 9.16
N ALA A 14 16.79 -10.08 8.08
CA ALA A 14 16.45 -8.75 7.65
C ALA A 14 15.26 -8.88 6.68
N GLY A 15 14.30 -7.96 6.76
CA GLY A 15 13.27 -7.87 5.73
C GLY A 15 11.87 -8.23 6.19
N MET A 16 11.33 -7.46 7.13
CA MET A 16 9.90 -7.13 7.14
C MET A 16 9.67 -5.67 7.47
N ILE A 17 10.40 -4.79 6.79
CA ILE A 17 9.96 -3.40 6.66
C ILE A 17 9.31 -3.26 5.29
N GLY A 18 7.99 -3.18 5.32
CA GLY A 18 7.23 -2.39 4.36
C GLY A 18 7.04 -2.97 2.96
N THR A 19 6.11 -3.92 2.82
CA THR A 19 5.13 -3.77 1.74
C THR A 19 3.81 -3.35 2.38
N MET A 20 3.75 -2.10 2.84
CA MET A 20 2.46 -1.43 2.89
C MET A 20 2.01 -1.34 1.44
N SER A 21 1.26 -2.35 1.02
CA SER A 21 0.34 -2.19 -0.08
C SER A 21 -0.45 -0.93 0.21
N ILE A 22 -0.46 -0.05 -0.76
CA ILE A 22 -0.92 1.31 -0.62
C ILE A 22 -2.47 1.34 -0.62
N ALA A 23 -3.06 0.77 0.43
CA ALA A 23 -4.40 1.09 0.91
C ALA A 23 -4.23 2.14 2.01
N SER A 24 -4.42 3.42 1.66
CA SER A 24 -4.41 4.51 2.65
C SER A 24 -5.56 4.32 3.62
N TYR A 25 -5.28 4.15 4.90
CA TYR A 25 -6.22 4.52 5.94
C TYR A 25 -5.97 5.97 6.35
N PRO A 26 -7.00 6.82 6.44
CA PRO A 26 -6.88 8.06 7.20
C PRO A 26 -6.70 7.68 8.67
N THR A 27 -5.57 8.05 9.28
CA THR A 27 -5.41 8.03 10.73
C THR A 27 -6.28 9.14 11.32
N PRO A 28 -7.33 8.85 12.13
CA PRO A 28 -7.89 9.88 12.98
C PRO A 28 -6.83 10.27 14.01
N ALA A 29 -6.56 11.56 14.12
CA ALA A 29 -5.70 12.14 15.14
C ALA A 29 -6.10 11.59 16.52
N SER A 30 -5.18 10.91 17.18
CA SER A 30 -5.36 10.45 18.55
C SER A 30 -5.44 11.68 19.46
N ALA A 31 -6.65 12.06 19.84
CA ALA A 31 -6.87 13.10 20.84
C ALA A 31 -6.32 12.60 22.18
N ALA A 32 -5.23 13.21 22.63
CA ALA A 32 -4.70 13.06 23.97
C ALA A 32 -5.80 13.35 24.99
N LYS A 33 -6.14 12.35 25.82
CA LYS A 33 -7.05 12.51 26.96
C LYS A 33 -6.45 13.48 27.97
N THR A 34 -7.01 14.68 28.06
CA THR A 34 -6.94 15.51 29.27
C THR A 34 -8.24 15.38 30.04
N LYS A 35 -8.11 15.30 31.37
CA LYS A 35 -9.14 14.97 32.36
C LYS A 35 -9.78 16.26 32.91
N ALA A 36 -11.02 16.14 33.40
CA ALA A 36 -11.87 17.14 34.08
C ALA A 36 -12.60 18.13 33.13
N GLU A 37 -13.88 18.49 33.29
CA GLU A 37 -14.72 18.58 34.49
C GLU A 37 -16.23 18.55 34.13
N VAL A 38 -17.07 18.36 35.13
CA VAL A 38 -18.52 18.12 35.07
C VAL A 38 -19.32 19.38 34.67
N SER A 39 -20.33 19.23 33.81
CA SER A 39 -21.54 20.07 33.87
C SER A 39 -22.75 19.37 33.25
N THR A 40 -23.83 19.34 34.02
CA THR A 40 -25.15 18.77 33.76
C THR A 40 -26.01 19.71 32.91
N THR A 41 -26.69 19.20 31.86
CA THR A 41 -28.12 19.41 31.57
C THR A 41 -28.58 18.55 30.39
N ALA A 42 -29.89 18.28 30.33
CA ALA A 42 -30.53 17.10 29.76
C ALA A 42 -31.02 17.20 28.30
N ASP A 43 -31.25 16.00 27.76
CA ASP A 43 -32.19 15.56 26.72
C ASP A 43 -32.13 16.13 25.30
N THR A 44 -31.55 15.31 24.41
CA THR A 44 -32.21 14.92 23.16
C THR A 44 -31.80 13.49 22.82
N ALA A 45 -32.78 12.64 22.55
CA ALA A 45 -32.62 11.20 22.33
C ALA A 45 -31.82 10.90 21.05
N SER A 46 -30.50 10.75 21.17
CA SER A 46 -29.71 9.96 20.24
C SER A 46 -29.69 8.52 20.76
N THR A 47 -30.09 7.56 19.93
CA THR A 47 -29.86 6.13 20.11
C THR A 47 -28.40 5.90 20.55
N LYS A 48 -28.19 5.69 21.85
CA LYS A 48 -26.90 5.28 22.40
C LYS A 48 -26.57 3.94 21.76
N SER A 49 -25.67 3.94 20.77
CA SER A 49 -25.04 2.70 20.33
C SER A 49 -24.35 2.13 21.55
N ASN A 50 -24.71 0.91 21.92
CA ASN A 50 -23.95 0.14 22.89
C ASN A 50 -22.53 0.08 22.32
N LYS A 51 -21.57 0.80 22.94
CA LYS A 51 -20.14 0.71 22.65
C LYS A 51 -19.65 -0.68 23.06
N ASN A 52 -20.07 -1.69 22.31
CA ASN A 52 -19.57 -3.03 22.44
C ASN A 52 -18.17 -3.00 21.83
N THR A 53 -17.17 -2.93 22.69
CA THR A 53 -15.76 -2.78 22.29
C THR A 53 -15.21 -3.98 21.53
N LYS A 54 -15.99 -5.07 21.42
CA LYS A 54 -15.63 -6.33 20.79
C LYS A 54 -16.60 -6.67 19.67
N ALA A 55 -16.08 -7.34 18.64
CA ALA A 55 -16.91 -7.84 17.56
C ALA A 55 -17.86 -8.96 18.06
N SER A 56 -19.03 -9.06 17.43
CA SER A 56 -19.96 -10.16 17.72
C SER A 56 -19.42 -11.50 17.19
N ALA A 57 -19.81 -12.62 17.82
CA ALA A 57 -19.42 -13.95 17.35
C ALA A 57 -19.84 -14.24 15.91
N ALA A 58 -20.96 -13.66 15.45
CA ALA A 58 -21.41 -13.79 14.07
C ALA A 58 -20.47 -13.10 13.08
N VAL A 59 -19.95 -11.91 13.43
CA VAL A 59 -18.94 -11.19 12.64
C VAL A 59 -17.66 -12.00 12.55
N VAL A 60 -17.12 -12.44 13.68
CA VAL A 60 -15.90 -13.26 13.74
C VAL A 60 -16.03 -14.49 12.85
N LYS A 61 -17.11 -15.26 13.01
CA LYS A 61 -17.37 -16.48 12.22
C LYS A 61 -17.45 -16.19 10.71
N LYS A 62 -18.08 -15.08 10.32
CA LYS A 62 -18.17 -14.69 8.90
C LYS A 62 -16.80 -14.37 8.30
N VAL A 63 -15.95 -13.65 9.05
CA VAL A 63 -14.57 -13.34 8.64
C VAL A 63 -13.77 -14.64 8.49
N GLU A 64 -13.77 -15.51 9.50
CA GLU A 64 -13.08 -16.81 9.46
C GLU A 64 -13.50 -17.68 8.26
N GLN A 65 -14.81 -17.72 7.96
CA GLN A 65 -15.33 -18.42 6.78
C GLN A 65 -14.85 -17.81 5.47
N THR A 66 -14.78 -16.48 5.40
CA THR A 66 -14.29 -15.76 4.23
C THR A 66 -12.81 -16.04 4.02
N LEU A 67 -11.99 -15.99 5.07
CA LEU A 67 -10.58 -16.34 4.99
C LEU A 67 -10.37 -17.78 4.55
N LYS A 68 -11.10 -18.74 5.14
CA LYS A 68 -11.05 -20.16 4.72
C LYS A 68 -11.40 -20.35 3.25
N LYS A 69 -12.37 -19.58 2.74
CA LYS A 69 -12.73 -19.63 1.31
C LYS A 69 -11.59 -19.10 0.43
N LEU A 70 -10.96 -18.00 0.83
CA LEU A 70 -9.92 -17.30 0.08
C LEU A 70 -8.59 -18.05 0.08
N THR A 71 -8.08 -18.42 1.26
CA THR A 71 -6.73 -18.99 1.41
C THR A 71 -6.71 -20.52 1.50
N LYS A 72 -7.88 -21.15 1.61
CA LYS A 72 -8.04 -22.59 1.91
C LYS A 72 -7.54 -23.00 3.30
N LYS A 73 -7.19 -22.05 4.17
CA LYS A 73 -6.72 -22.28 5.53
C LYS A 73 -7.69 -21.68 6.57
N ALA A 74 -7.84 -22.37 7.69
CA ALA A 74 -8.62 -21.86 8.81
C ALA A 74 -7.73 -20.95 9.68
N TYR A 75 -8.26 -19.78 10.04
CA TYR A 75 -7.61 -18.84 10.93
C TYR A 75 -8.45 -18.59 12.16
N LYS A 76 -7.80 -18.18 13.25
CA LYS A 76 -8.45 -17.67 14.44
C LYS A 76 -8.19 -16.18 14.54
N LEU A 77 -9.20 -15.43 14.93
CA LEU A 77 -9.11 -13.99 15.14
C LEU A 77 -9.06 -13.70 16.65
N ASP A 78 -8.47 -12.57 17.01
CA ASP A 78 -8.65 -12.03 18.36
C ASP A 78 -10.07 -11.47 18.56
N LYS A 79 -10.28 -10.66 19.60
CA LYS A 79 -11.59 -10.09 19.93
C LYS A 79 -11.99 -8.91 19.03
N GLY A 80 -11.08 -8.42 18.19
CA GLY A 80 -11.22 -7.20 17.42
C GLY A 80 -11.14 -5.95 18.30
N SER A 81 -10.47 -4.92 17.80
CA SER A 81 -10.47 -3.58 18.37
C SER A 81 -11.43 -2.71 17.56
N TYR A 82 -12.45 -2.15 18.22
CA TYR A 82 -13.40 -1.26 17.55
C TYR A 82 -12.71 0.03 17.11
N ILE A 83 -12.93 0.42 15.85
CA ILE A 83 -12.48 1.66 15.25
C ILE A 83 -13.75 2.41 14.79
N ASP A 84 -14.00 3.55 15.41
CA ASP A 84 -15.19 4.40 15.19
C ASP A 84 -15.51 4.53 13.69
N ASP A 85 -16.78 4.34 13.31
CA ASP A 85 -17.32 4.39 11.94
C ASP A 85 -16.71 3.45 10.87
N TYR A 86 -15.53 2.86 11.12
CA TYR A 86 -14.85 1.95 10.20
C TYR A 86 -15.19 0.48 10.45
N GLY A 87 -15.30 0.07 11.73
CA GLY A 87 -15.64 -1.29 12.13
C GLY A 87 -14.67 -1.87 13.15
N TRP A 88 -14.03 -3.00 12.85
CA TRP A 88 -13.11 -3.69 13.74
C TRP A 88 -11.78 -3.99 13.05
N ASP A 89 -10.69 -3.73 13.76
CA ASP A 89 -9.36 -4.22 13.41
C ASP A 89 -9.07 -5.51 14.18
N PHE A 90 -8.79 -6.58 13.45
CA PHE A 90 -8.50 -7.90 14.01
C PHE A 90 -7.04 -8.27 13.78
N ASN A 91 -6.39 -8.78 14.84
CA ASN A 91 -5.18 -9.57 14.65
C ASN A 91 -5.55 -11.02 14.33
N ILE A 92 -4.81 -11.63 13.41
CA ILE A 92 -4.91 -13.06 13.14
C ILE A 92 -3.94 -13.80 14.06
N LEU A 93 -4.47 -14.76 14.81
CA LEU A 93 -3.74 -15.52 15.79
C LEU A 93 -3.08 -16.75 15.16
N GLY A 94 -1.86 -17.06 15.61
CA GLY A 94 -1.14 -18.27 15.21
C GLY A 94 -0.53 -18.24 13.81
N THR A 95 -0.49 -17.08 13.17
CA THR A 95 0.38 -16.86 12.00
C THR A 95 1.84 -16.70 12.46
N PRO A 96 2.82 -17.10 11.64
CA PRO A 96 4.23 -16.94 11.96
C PRO A 96 4.64 -15.46 12.09
N PHE A 97 3.88 -14.55 11.47
CA PHE A 97 4.15 -13.12 11.46
C PHE A 97 2.87 -12.30 11.72
N PRO A 98 2.99 -11.05 12.20
CA PRO A 98 1.86 -10.18 12.45
C PRO A 98 0.96 -10.00 11.22
N SER A 99 -0.32 -10.32 11.39
CA SER A 99 -1.31 -10.32 10.33
C SER A 99 -2.58 -9.62 10.83
N GLN A 100 -3.14 -8.73 10.02
CA GLN A 100 -4.19 -7.80 10.44
C GLN A 100 -5.28 -7.64 9.38
N LEU A 101 -6.50 -7.39 9.82
CA LEU A 101 -7.67 -7.19 8.96
C LEU A 101 -8.55 -6.07 9.50
N LEU A 102 -8.85 -5.09 8.66
CA LEU A 102 -9.96 -4.19 8.90
C LEU A 102 -11.26 -4.80 8.34
N VAL A 103 -12.28 -4.84 9.19
CA VAL A 103 -13.56 -5.46 8.92
C VAL A 103 -14.68 -4.49 9.23
N ASP A 104 -15.62 -4.32 8.30
CA ASP A 104 -16.78 -3.45 8.50
C ASP A 104 -17.76 -3.98 9.56
N LEU A 105 -18.73 -3.15 9.95
CA LEU A 105 -19.78 -3.51 10.91
C LEU A 105 -20.61 -4.75 10.54
N LYS A 106 -20.57 -5.17 9.28
CA LYS A 106 -21.31 -6.32 8.71
C LYS A 106 -20.42 -7.55 8.57
N GLY A 107 -19.16 -7.52 9.00
CA GLY A 107 -18.22 -8.62 8.88
C GLY A 107 -17.66 -8.82 7.47
N ASN A 108 -17.61 -7.77 6.65
CA ASN A 108 -16.88 -7.78 5.38
C ASN A 108 -15.46 -7.25 5.62
N ILE A 109 -14.46 -7.99 5.13
CA ILE A 109 -13.07 -7.55 5.12
C ILE A 109 -12.94 -6.39 4.12
N GLN A 110 -12.60 -5.21 4.64
CA GLN A 110 -12.35 -4.02 3.84
C GLN A 110 -10.93 -4.07 3.26
N SER A 111 -9.92 -4.23 4.12
CA SER A 111 -8.59 -4.61 3.70
C SER A 111 -7.80 -5.34 4.78
N GLY A 112 -6.66 -5.89 4.42
CA GLY A 112 -5.65 -6.37 5.34
C GLY A 112 -4.73 -7.37 4.70
N HIS A 113 -3.91 -8.02 5.50
CA HIS A 113 -2.97 -9.03 5.02
C HIS A 113 -2.86 -10.20 5.99
N ILE A 114 -2.53 -11.36 5.41
CA ILE A 114 -2.20 -12.58 6.15
C ILE A 114 -0.84 -13.05 5.70
N GLN A 115 0.10 -13.12 6.64
CA GLN A 115 1.46 -13.52 6.37
C GLN A 115 1.74 -14.92 6.89
N GLU A 116 2.08 -15.81 5.96
CA GLU A 116 2.56 -17.17 6.20
C GLU A 116 4.06 -17.25 5.92
N GLU A 117 4.68 -18.40 6.19
CA GLU A 117 6.13 -18.59 6.06
C GLU A 117 6.69 -18.21 4.68
N HIS A 118 5.95 -18.52 3.61
CA HIS A 118 6.42 -18.34 2.23
C HIS A 118 5.51 -17.48 1.38
N ILE A 119 4.39 -17.00 1.91
CA ILE A 119 3.40 -16.25 1.14
C ILE A 119 2.63 -15.26 2.02
N THR A 120 2.42 -14.08 1.50
CA THR A 120 1.51 -13.08 2.08
C THR A 120 0.29 -12.95 1.18
N PHE A 121 -0.90 -13.00 1.76
CA PHE A 121 -2.17 -12.73 1.09
C PHE A 121 -2.61 -11.31 1.40
N TYR A 122 -2.74 -10.47 0.37
CA TYR A 122 -3.33 -9.15 0.51
C TYR A 122 -4.80 -9.24 0.12
N ILE A 123 -5.66 -8.82 1.05
CA ILE A 123 -7.11 -8.97 0.92
C ILE A 123 -7.72 -7.58 0.86
N GLU A 124 -8.59 -7.36 -0.11
CA GLU A 124 -9.40 -6.14 -0.24
C GLU A 124 -10.81 -6.53 -0.64
N ASN A 125 -11.81 -5.92 0.01
CA ASN A 125 -13.23 -6.12 -0.31
C ASN A 125 -13.64 -7.60 -0.42
N ASN A 126 -13.28 -8.41 0.58
CA ASN A 126 -13.49 -9.86 0.63
C ASN A 126 -12.85 -10.68 -0.51
N LYS A 127 -11.83 -10.15 -1.20
CA LYS A 127 -11.12 -10.85 -2.28
C LYS A 127 -9.62 -10.80 -2.04
N ILE A 128 -8.90 -11.82 -2.50
CA ILE A 128 -7.45 -11.71 -2.64
C ILE A 128 -7.19 -10.67 -3.73
N SER A 129 -6.62 -9.54 -3.34
CA SER A 129 -6.14 -8.51 -4.26
C SER A 129 -4.90 -9.03 -4.98
N TYR A 130 -3.95 -9.56 -4.20
CA TYR A 130 -2.78 -10.26 -4.72
C TYR A 130 -2.11 -11.11 -3.63
N THR A 131 -1.16 -11.96 -4.04
CA THR A 131 -0.25 -12.62 -3.11
C THR A 131 1.19 -12.22 -3.38
N GLN A 132 2.04 -12.31 -2.37
CA GLN A 132 3.46 -11.97 -2.46
C GLN A 132 4.32 -13.07 -1.84
N GLN A 133 5.43 -13.40 -2.48
CA GLN A 133 6.40 -14.38 -2.00
C GLN A 133 7.80 -13.78 -2.09
N ASN A 134 8.64 -14.00 -1.08
CA ASN A 134 10.06 -13.71 -1.21
C ASN A 134 10.67 -14.69 -2.21
N ILE A 135 11.55 -14.21 -3.09
CA ILE A 135 12.28 -15.05 -4.03
C ILE A 135 13.78 -14.83 -3.87
N ASP A 136 14.57 -15.86 -4.19
CA ASP A 136 16.01 -15.74 -4.20
C ASP A 136 16.44 -14.82 -5.35
N MET A 137 17.42 -13.95 -5.11
CA MET A 137 17.94 -13.05 -6.14
C MET A 137 18.55 -13.82 -7.32
N ASN A 138 19.04 -15.04 -7.12
CA ASN A 138 19.54 -15.91 -8.18
C ASN A 138 18.44 -16.44 -9.11
N ASP A 139 17.16 -16.38 -8.68
CA ASP A 139 16.01 -16.79 -9.48
C ASP A 139 15.41 -15.63 -10.31
N VAL A 140 15.92 -14.41 -10.13
CA VAL A 140 15.50 -13.23 -10.91
C VAL A 140 16.28 -13.18 -12.22
N ALA A 141 15.59 -13.00 -13.35
CA ALA A 141 16.27 -12.90 -14.64
C ALA A 141 17.06 -11.58 -14.74
N GLU A 142 18.25 -11.65 -15.35
CA GLU A 142 19.13 -10.48 -15.49
C GLU A 142 18.43 -9.31 -16.20
N GLN A 143 17.59 -9.60 -17.20
CA GLN A 143 16.80 -8.60 -17.92
C GLN A 143 15.74 -7.89 -17.04
N ASP A 144 15.18 -8.57 -16.03
CA ASP A 144 14.25 -7.92 -15.09
C ASP A 144 15.01 -6.94 -14.18
N ILE A 145 16.21 -7.34 -13.73
CA ILE A 145 17.11 -6.47 -12.95
C ILE A 145 17.52 -5.25 -13.78
N GLN A 146 17.97 -5.45 -15.02
CA GLN A 146 18.38 -4.36 -15.91
C GLN A 146 17.24 -3.37 -16.18
N ALA A 147 16.02 -3.88 -16.43
CA ALA A 147 14.85 -3.03 -16.65
C ALA A 147 14.53 -2.17 -15.41
N ALA A 148 14.65 -2.75 -14.21
CA ALA A 148 14.44 -2.02 -12.97
C ALA A 148 15.56 -1.00 -12.69
N GLU A 149 16.82 -1.37 -12.88
CA GLU A 149 17.97 -0.48 -12.70
C GLU A 149 17.92 0.73 -13.64
N GLU A 150 17.51 0.53 -14.89
CA GLU A 150 17.33 1.62 -15.85
C GLU A 150 16.31 2.64 -15.33
N VAL A 151 15.17 2.18 -14.81
CA VAL A 151 14.15 3.06 -14.25
C VAL A 151 14.61 3.68 -12.93
N PHE A 152 15.29 2.92 -12.06
CA PHE A 152 15.83 3.44 -10.81
C PHE A 152 16.77 4.61 -11.05
N SER A 153 17.64 4.51 -12.06
CA SER A 153 18.61 5.55 -12.41
C SER A 153 17.99 6.87 -12.91
N LYS A 154 16.72 6.84 -13.33
CA LYS A 154 15.96 8.02 -13.78
C LYS A 154 15.25 8.76 -12.63
N LEU A 155 15.22 8.16 -11.43
CA LEU A 155 14.62 8.77 -10.25
C LEU A 155 15.62 9.74 -9.62
N ASP A 156 15.12 10.89 -9.15
CA ASP A 156 15.92 11.87 -8.39
C ASP A 156 16.13 11.39 -6.95
N LEU A 157 16.89 10.31 -6.80
CA LEU A 157 17.18 9.67 -5.53
C LEU A 157 18.69 9.41 -5.39
N PRO A 158 19.20 9.35 -4.15
CA PRO A 158 20.54 8.81 -3.91
C PRO A 158 20.66 7.40 -4.50
N SER A 159 21.87 7.06 -4.95
CA SER A 159 22.19 5.69 -5.33
C SER A 159 21.79 4.72 -4.22
N GLY A 160 21.29 3.56 -4.61
CA GLY A 160 20.87 2.51 -3.70
C GLY A 160 21.34 1.16 -4.22
N GLU A 161 21.45 0.20 -3.31
CA GLU A 161 21.84 -1.16 -3.65
C GLU A 161 20.59 -2.04 -3.78
N LEU A 162 20.65 -2.98 -4.72
CA LEU A 162 19.60 -3.99 -4.85
C LEU A 162 19.68 -4.97 -3.67
N ASP A 163 18.66 -4.97 -2.82
CA ASP A 163 18.66 -5.65 -1.52
C ASP A 163 17.72 -6.85 -1.49
N GLY A 164 16.77 -6.94 -2.43
CA GLY A 164 15.91 -8.12 -2.51
C GLY A 164 14.86 -8.07 -3.60
N ALA A 165 14.13 -9.18 -3.72
CA ALA A 165 13.03 -9.32 -4.66
C ALA A 165 11.86 -10.08 -4.05
N VAL A 166 10.65 -9.73 -4.51
CA VAL A 166 9.43 -10.47 -4.22
C VAL A 166 8.66 -10.75 -5.50
N LEU A 167 8.02 -11.92 -5.56
CA LEU A 167 7.10 -12.29 -6.63
C LEU A 167 5.66 -12.01 -6.20
N GLN A 168 5.01 -11.08 -6.89
CA GLN A 168 3.59 -10.82 -6.74
C GLN A 168 2.77 -11.57 -7.79
N HIS A 169 1.68 -12.18 -7.35
CA HIS A 169 0.66 -12.77 -8.21
C HIS A 169 -0.61 -11.91 -8.18
N LYS A 170 -0.84 -11.16 -9.26
CA LYS A 170 -2.01 -10.30 -9.47
C LYS A 170 -2.90 -10.93 -10.54
N GLY A 171 -3.83 -11.78 -10.13
CA GLY A 171 -4.63 -12.60 -11.06
C GLY A 171 -3.72 -13.53 -11.88
N LYS A 172 -3.66 -13.32 -13.20
CA LYS A 172 -2.77 -14.07 -14.11
C LYS A 172 -1.40 -13.42 -14.28
N LYS A 173 -1.18 -12.23 -13.74
CA LYS A 173 0.07 -11.49 -13.85
C LYS A 173 1.03 -11.89 -12.74
N GLN A 174 2.28 -12.02 -13.12
CA GLN A 174 3.41 -12.23 -12.23
C GLN A 174 4.31 -11.02 -12.33
N ILE A 175 4.49 -10.32 -11.22
CA ILE A 175 5.30 -9.10 -11.13
C ILE A 175 6.45 -9.39 -10.17
N ILE A 176 7.68 -9.20 -10.63
CA ILE A 176 8.86 -9.23 -9.76
C ILE A 176 9.04 -7.80 -9.26
N GLU A 177 8.88 -7.57 -7.96
CA GLU A 177 9.21 -6.28 -7.35
C GLU A 177 10.61 -6.35 -6.74
N LEU A 178 11.50 -5.51 -7.27
CA LEU A 178 12.90 -5.37 -6.87
C LEU A 178 13.02 -4.20 -5.90
N MET A 179 13.68 -4.43 -4.76
CA MET A 179 13.89 -3.44 -3.71
C MET A 179 15.30 -2.86 -3.78
N TYR A 180 15.38 -1.56 -3.99
CA TYR A 180 16.60 -0.78 -3.89
C TYR A 180 16.60 -0.02 -2.57
N THR A 181 17.60 -0.24 -1.73
CA THR A 181 17.70 0.41 -0.42
C THR A 181 18.70 1.57 -0.48
N ASN A 182 18.32 2.66 0.17
CA ASN A 182 19.21 3.73 0.60
C ASN A 182 19.00 3.95 2.10
N ASP A 183 19.85 4.76 2.74
CA ASP A 183 19.88 4.96 4.19
C ASP A 183 18.53 5.39 4.83
N LYS A 184 17.54 5.84 4.05
CA LYS A 184 16.28 6.39 4.55
C LYS A 184 15.03 5.56 4.23
N TYR A 185 14.82 5.18 2.95
CA TYR A 185 13.64 4.42 2.53
C TYR A 185 13.94 3.54 1.30
N GLY A 186 13.36 2.35 1.26
CA GLY A 186 13.41 1.49 0.08
C GLY A 186 12.60 2.04 -1.11
N THR A 187 13.11 1.82 -2.31
CA THR A 187 12.41 2.03 -3.58
C THR A 187 12.09 0.68 -4.20
N TRP A 188 10.83 0.48 -4.56
CA TRP A 188 10.37 -0.76 -5.16
C TRP A 188 10.04 -0.54 -6.63
N ILE A 189 10.57 -1.40 -7.51
CA ILE A 189 10.29 -1.37 -8.94
C ILE A 189 9.73 -2.72 -9.37
N GLY A 190 8.50 -2.72 -9.86
CA GLY A 190 7.79 -3.90 -10.32
C GLY A 190 7.97 -4.12 -11.82
N VAL A 191 8.42 -5.31 -12.20
CA VAL A 191 8.62 -5.75 -13.58
C VAL A 191 7.64 -6.89 -13.90
N ASP A 192 6.89 -6.78 -14.99
CA ASP A 192 6.04 -7.87 -15.47
C ASP A 192 6.93 -9.00 -16.02
N LYS A 193 6.93 -10.14 -15.35
CA LYS A 193 7.84 -11.28 -15.61
C LYS A 193 7.75 -11.84 -17.03
N ALA A 194 6.60 -11.66 -17.70
CA ALA A 194 6.39 -12.18 -19.05
C ALA A 194 6.91 -11.24 -20.14
N THR A 195 7.01 -9.95 -19.84
CA THR A 195 7.36 -8.90 -20.82
C THR A 195 8.65 -8.17 -20.50
N HIS A 196 9.21 -8.35 -19.29
CA HIS A 196 10.39 -7.66 -18.78
C HIS A 196 10.24 -6.13 -18.79
N LYS A 197 8.99 -5.65 -18.76
CA LYS A 197 8.67 -4.22 -18.73
C LYS A 197 8.36 -3.79 -17.30
N VAL A 198 8.82 -2.60 -16.94
CA VAL A 198 8.45 -1.96 -15.68
C VAL A 198 6.97 -1.58 -15.72
N VAL A 199 6.24 -1.96 -14.68
CA VAL A 199 4.79 -1.76 -14.55
C VAL A 199 4.39 -1.13 -13.21
N ALA A 200 5.34 -0.97 -12.28
CA ALA A 200 5.13 -0.29 -11.02
C ALA A 200 6.43 0.36 -10.52
N VAL A 201 6.31 1.53 -9.90
CA VAL A 201 7.37 2.20 -9.16
C VAL A 201 6.78 2.71 -7.84
N ASN A 202 7.49 2.52 -6.73
CA ASN A 202 7.19 3.11 -5.43
C ASN A 202 8.49 3.62 -4.79
N ALA A 203 8.72 4.91 -4.96
CA ALA A 203 9.88 5.65 -4.48
C ALA A 203 9.48 6.48 -3.25
N ARG A 204 9.26 5.81 -2.11
CA ARG A 204 8.70 6.46 -0.91
C ARG A 204 9.53 7.64 -0.40
N ALA A 205 10.84 7.65 -0.67
CA ALA A 205 11.71 8.77 -0.35
C ALA A 205 11.34 10.10 -1.05
N LEU A 206 10.58 10.05 -2.16
CA LEU A 206 10.08 11.25 -2.88
C LEU A 206 8.75 11.77 -2.32
N ALA A 207 8.16 11.08 -1.34
CA ALA A 207 6.93 11.52 -0.72
C ALA A 207 7.19 12.58 0.37
N ASP A 208 6.18 13.40 0.67
CA ASP A 208 6.27 14.35 1.78
C ASP A 208 6.43 13.62 3.12
N ASP A 209 7.39 14.11 3.91
CA ASP A 209 7.65 13.65 5.27
C ASP A 209 7.01 14.61 6.29
N TYR A 210 5.71 14.43 6.51
CA TYR A 210 4.93 15.16 7.52
C TYR A 210 4.62 14.32 8.76
N PHE A 211 5.10 13.08 8.82
CA PHE A 211 4.89 12.21 9.97
C PHE A 211 5.75 12.70 11.15
N ASN A 212 5.20 12.65 12.37
CA ASN A 212 5.83 13.23 13.57
C ASN A 212 6.16 14.74 13.47
N LYS A 213 5.58 15.47 12.51
CA LYS A 213 5.66 16.93 12.47
C LYS A 213 4.51 17.56 13.26
N GLY A 214 4.67 18.82 13.64
CA GLY A 214 3.63 19.60 14.31
C GLY A 214 2.41 19.85 13.39
N GLN A 215 1.29 20.24 14.00
CA GLN A 215 0.02 20.47 13.30
C GLN A 215 0.15 21.46 12.12
N GLU A 216 0.97 22.50 12.26
CA GLU A 216 1.19 23.51 11.20
C GLU A 216 1.73 22.88 9.91
N ALA A 217 2.69 21.95 10.01
CA ALA A 217 3.26 21.26 8.85
C ALA A 217 2.23 20.33 8.19
N VAL A 218 1.38 19.68 9.00
CA VAL A 218 0.28 18.83 8.51
C VAL A 218 -0.77 19.68 7.78
N ASP A 219 -1.12 20.85 8.33
CA ASP A 219 -2.08 21.76 7.71
C ASP A 219 -1.55 22.36 6.40
N GLU A 220 -0.25 22.70 6.34
CA GLU A 220 0.41 23.14 5.11
C GLU A 220 0.37 22.05 4.04
N TYR A 221 0.74 20.81 4.40
CA TYR A 221 0.65 19.65 3.51
C TYR A 221 -0.79 19.47 2.98
N HIS A 222 -1.78 19.48 3.87
CA HIS A 222 -3.20 19.36 3.48
C HIS A 222 -3.64 20.48 2.54
N LYS A 223 -3.20 21.72 2.78
CA LYS A 223 -3.50 22.87 1.91
C LYS A 223 -2.92 22.66 0.52
N LYS A 224 -1.65 22.24 0.42
CA LYS A 224 -0.97 21.99 -0.87
C LYS A 224 -1.64 20.85 -1.64
N ILE A 225 -1.86 19.70 -1.00
CA ILE A 225 -2.51 18.54 -1.63
C ILE A 225 -3.91 18.90 -2.13
N LYS A 226 -4.71 19.67 -1.37
CA LYS A 226 -6.04 20.10 -1.81
C LYS A 226 -5.97 21.02 -3.03
N ALA A 227 -4.98 21.92 -3.10
CA ALA A 227 -4.83 22.89 -4.18
C ALA A 227 -4.43 22.27 -5.52
N ILE A 228 -3.77 21.11 -5.52
CA ILE A 228 -3.35 20.43 -6.77
C ILE A 228 -4.58 20.08 -7.62
N THR A 229 -4.56 20.46 -8.88
CA THR A 229 -5.65 20.22 -9.84
C THR A 229 -5.46 18.92 -10.62
N ALA A 230 -6.55 18.36 -11.16
CA ALA A 230 -6.47 17.21 -12.06
C ALA A 230 -5.63 17.49 -13.31
N ARG A 231 -5.60 18.75 -13.80
CA ARG A 231 -4.76 19.15 -14.93
C ARG A 231 -3.28 19.10 -14.60
N GLN A 232 -2.86 19.61 -13.44
CA GLN A 232 -1.46 19.49 -13.00
C GLN A 232 -1.03 18.02 -12.87
N LEU A 233 -1.91 17.18 -12.34
CA LEU A 233 -1.66 15.73 -12.26
C LEU A 233 -1.63 15.05 -13.61
N GLN A 234 -2.42 15.51 -14.59
CA GLN A 234 -2.32 15.04 -15.97
C GLN A 234 -0.96 15.38 -16.56
N ASP A 235 -0.52 16.63 -16.42
CA ASP A 235 0.75 17.10 -17.01
C ASP A 235 1.95 16.36 -16.40
N SER A 236 2.03 16.25 -15.07
CA SER A 236 3.11 15.50 -14.41
C SER A 236 3.01 13.99 -14.65
N GLY A 237 1.80 13.43 -14.63
CA GLY A 237 1.57 12.01 -14.83
C GLY A 237 1.92 11.52 -16.23
N VAL A 238 1.64 12.30 -17.28
CA VAL A 238 2.07 11.98 -18.66
C VAL A 238 3.58 11.92 -18.75
N ALA A 239 4.26 12.95 -18.26
CA ALA A 239 5.72 13.01 -18.31
C ALA A 239 6.37 11.84 -17.55
N GLN A 240 5.89 11.55 -16.34
CA GLN A 240 6.44 10.46 -15.53
C GLN A 240 6.10 9.07 -16.06
N ALA A 241 4.89 8.85 -16.59
CA ALA A 241 4.53 7.56 -17.16
C ALA A 241 5.35 7.23 -18.42
N GLU A 242 5.61 8.22 -19.27
CA GLU A 242 6.51 8.06 -20.42
C GLU A 242 7.94 7.75 -19.95
N LEU A 243 8.45 8.51 -18.97
CA LEU A 243 9.80 8.31 -18.45
C LEU A 243 10.01 6.93 -17.79
N LEU A 244 9.05 6.49 -16.98
CA LEU A 244 9.17 5.31 -16.12
C LEU A 244 8.69 4.02 -16.79
N PHE A 245 7.65 4.10 -17.63
CA PHE A 245 7.02 2.91 -18.22
C PHE A 245 7.07 2.91 -19.76
N GLY A 246 7.46 4.01 -20.40
CA GLY A 246 7.35 4.18 -21.85
C GLY A 246 5.91 4.13 -22.33
N ILE A 247 4.97 4.68 -21.55
CA ILE A 247 3.56 4.74 -21.91
C ILE A 247 3.06 6.18 -22.03
N ASP A 248 2.34 6.44 -23.11
CA ASP A 248 1.67 7.71 -23.32
C ASP A 248 0.29 7.75 -22.64
N LEU A 249 0.13 8.66 -21.68
CA LEU A 249 -1.15 8.92 -21.00
C LEU A 249 -1.94 10.08 -21.63
N ASN A 250 -1.54 10.59 -22.80
CA ASN A 250 -2.29 11.62 -23.50
C ASN A 250 -3.69 11.11 -23.92
N GLY A 251 -4.69 11.92 -23.61
CA GLY A 251 -6.10 11.59 -23.83
C GLY A 251 -6.68 10.59 -22.81
N HIS A 252 -5.95 10.24 -21.76
CA HIS A 252 -6.57 9.67 -20.56
C HIS A 252 -7.34 10.76 -19.81
N MET A 253 -8.42 10.36 -19.14
CA MET A 253 -9.08 11.16 -18.12
C MET A 253 -8.36 10.96 -16.79
N VAL A 254 -8.08 12.05 -16.08
CA VAL A 254 -7.52 12.02 -14.72
C VAL A 254 -8.59 12.30 -13.69
N GLU A 255 -8.78 11.33 -12.79
CA GLU A 255 -9.59 11.46 -11.59
C GLU A 255 -8.68 11.62 -10.37
N LYS A 256 -8.66 12.81 -9.76
CA LYS A 256 -8.09 13.01 -8.43
C LYS A 256 -9.07 12.51 -7.37
N LYS A 257 -8.66 11.55 -6.53
CA LYS A 257 -9.49 11.06 -5.44
C LYS A 257 -9.72 12.15 -4.39
N ALA A 258 -10.89 12.12 -3.76
CA ALA A 258 -11.24 13.10 -2.74
C ALA A 258 -10.25 13.07 -1.57
N PHE A 259 -9.89 14.25 -1.07
CA PHE A 259 -9.10 14.41 0.15
C PHE A 259 -9.74 13.62 1.32
N PRO A 260 -8.99 12.94 2.19
CA PRO A 260 -7.53 13.01 2.41
C PRO A 260 -6.65 12.16 1.47
N SER A 261 -7.19 11.65 0.36
CA SER A 261 -6.39 10.87 -0.58
C SER A 261 -5.43 11.74 -1.40
N ASP A 262 -4.23 11.20 -1.61
CA ASP A 262 -3.15 11.69 -2.49
C ASP A 262 -3.10 10.89 -3.81
N ARG A 263 -4.24 10.35 -4.26
CA ARG A 263 -4.32 9.42 -5.39
C ARG A 263 -4.90 10.06 -6.63
N ALA A 264 -4.35 9.69 -7.78
CA ALA A 264 -4.88 10.02 -9.09
C ALA A 264 -5.04 8.74 -9.93
N LEU A 265 -6.13 8.66 -10.69
CA LEU A 265 -6.42 7.55 -11.59
C LEU A 265 -6.50 8.05 -13.03
N PHE A 266 -5.69 7.47 -13.91
CA PHE A 266 -5.65 7.75 -15.34
C PHE A 266 -6.42 6.65 -16.07
N THR A 267 -7.48 7.01 -16.78
CA THR A 267 -8.34 6.04 -17.48
C THR A 267 -8.60 6.44 -18.92
N LYS A 268 -8.56 5.47 -19.82
CA LYS A 268 -8.95 5.64 -21.24
C LYS A 268 -9.54 4.33 -21.73
N LYS A 269 -10.67 4.39 -22.44
CA LYS A 269 -11.33 3.20 -22.97
C LYS A 269 -10.37 2.47 -23.91
N GLY A 270 -10.15 1.18 -23.65
CA GLY A 270 -9.26 0.34 -24.46
C GLY A 270 -7.77 0.45 -24.13
N ALA A 271 -7.37 1.28 -23.15
CA ALA A 271 -5.99 1.38 -22.68
C ALA A 271 -5.87 0.91 -21.22
N PRO A 272 -4.65 0.58 -20.76
CA PRO A 272 -4.40 0.31 -19.35
C PRO A 272 -4.82 1.49 -18.46
N THR A 273 -5.33 1.15 -17.27
CA THR A 273 -5.55 2.12 -16.19
C THR A 273 -4.26 2.26 -15.40
N VAL A 274 -3.88 3.49 -15.06
CA VAL A 274 -2.71 3.78 -14.22
C VAL A 274 -3.18 4.49 -12.97
N GLU A 275 -2.73 4.04 -11.81
CA GLU A 275 -2.93 4.73 -10.55
C GLU A 275 -1.59 5.27 -10.05
N GLY A 276 -1.61 6.49 -9.52
CA GLY A 276 -0.44 7.11 -8.93
C GLY A 276 -0.74 7.82 -7.61
N ARG A 277 0.29 7.95 -6.80
CA ARG A 277 0.30 8.77 -5.58
C ARG A 277 1.24 9.95 -5.74
N PHE A 278 0.75 11.14 -5.44
CA PHE A 278 1.48 12.37 -5.64
C PHE A 278 1.84 13.06 -4.32
N ASN A 279 2.96 13.77 -4.33
CA ASN A 279 3.40 14.62 -3.22
C ASN A 279 2.82 16.04 -3.33
N SER A 280 3.16 16.92 -2.38
CA SER A 280 2.63 18.27 -2.28
C SER A 280 3.06 19.21 -3.40
N ASP A 281 4.04 18.79 -4.22
CA ASP A 281 4.47 19.46 -5.45
C ASP A 281 3.73 18.96 -6.70
N GLY A 282 2.90 17.92 -6.57
CA GLY A 282 2.14 17.31 -7.68
C GLY A 282 2.92 16.29 -8.51
N SER A 283 4.12 15.91 -8.07
CA SER A 283 4.92 14.84 -8.64
C SER A 283 4.54 13.49 -8.04
N PHE A 284 4.53 12.45 -8.86
CA PHE A 284 4.21 11.10 -8.44
C PHE A 284 5.42 10.41 -7.83
N TYR A 285 5.33 10.04 -6.55
CA TYR A 285 6.33 9.21 -5.88
C TYR A 285 6.02 7.71 -6.01
N SER A 286 4.80 7.37 -6.43
CA SER A 286 4.43 6.00 -6.78
C SER A 286 3.47 6.00 -7.96
N MET A 287 3.66 5.09 -8.91
CA MET A 287 2.76 4.84 -10.03
C MET A 287 2.74 3.36 -10.36
N HIS A 288 1.59 2.82 -10.79
CA HIS A 288 1.50 1.45 -11.26
C HIS A 288 0.35 1.24 -12.25
N ILE A 289 0.50 0.22 -13.09
CA ILE A 289 -0.58 -0.27 -13.96
C ILE A 289 -1.56 -1.09 -13.12
N VAL A 290 -2.85 -0.75 -13.20
CA VAL A 290 -3.92 -1.44 -12.49
C VAL A 290 -4.37 -2.66 -13.29
N TYR A 291 -4.23 -3.85 -12.70
CA TYR A 291 -4.75 -5.10 -13.24
C TYR A 291 -6.14 -5.39 -12.64
N LYS A 292 -7.09 -5.80 -13.50
CA LYS A 292 -8.46 -6.14 -13.11
C LYS A 292 -8.66 -7.66 -13.03
#